data_AF-A0A167H2Q1-F1
#
_entry.id   AF-A0A167H2Q1-F1
#
_cell.length_a   1.000
_cell.length_b   1.000
_cell.length_c   1.000
_cell.angle_alpha   90.00
_cell.angle_beta   90.00
_cell.angle_gamma   90.00
#
_symmetry.space_group_name_H-M   'P 1'
#
loop_
_entity.id
_entity.type
_entity.pdbx_description
1 polymer ?
#
loop_
_entity_poly.entity_id
_entity_poly.type
_entity_poly.pdbx_seq_one_letter_code
_entity_poly.pdbx_strand_id
1 'polypeptide(L)'
;MVLANDSSGYFWDFGDGTVSYLAEPEHQYEAAGIYTVKREVYQNGVLVDKSEKVVDLVTPKIVELDITLPQSITEKEQTQLTAKFITSEPLEAIRYQWYVDEQSLGDALSDPVITHVFSDAGTYVVTLNVLWEQTTVRSFEVNVVVEEQNDNTDPDNGGKDPGDGGTDPGDGGTDPDDGKSETPNKSPDQSDGGGSWGIVSLLGLLFLAIRRRR
;
A
#
# COMPACT_ATOMS: atom_id res chain seq x y z
N MET A 1 -45.69 37.06 22.94
CA MET A 1 -45.30 36.88 21.53
C MET A 1 -44.15 35.89 21.54
N VAL A 2 -44.43 34.60 21.28
CA VAL A 2 -43.40 33.59 21.11
C VAL A 2 -43.07 33.60 19.62
N LEU A 3 -41.85 34.00 19.26
CA LEU A 3 -41.37 33.87 17.89
C LEU A 3 -41.16 32.36 17.67
N ALA A 4 -42.10 31.71 16.97
CA ALA A 4 -41.87 30.37 16.48
C ALA A 4 -40.71 30.46 15.48
N ASN A 5 -39.60 29.79 15.77
CA ASN A 5 -38.50 29.65 14.82
C ASN A 5 -38.98 28.73 13.70
N ASP A 6 -39.66 29.31 12.71
CA ASP A 6 -40.29 28.65 11.56
C ASP A 6 -39.25 28.35 10.46
N SER A 7 -38.03 27.97 10.85
CA SER A 7 -36.96 27.69 9.90
C SER A 7 -37.06 26.25 9.43
N SER A 8 -37.70 26.05 8.27
CA SER A 8 -37.46 24.86 7.45
C SER A 8 -36.17 25.08 6.66
N GLY A 9 -35.27 24.09 6.63
CA GLY A 9 -33.96 24.28 6.01
C GLY A 9 -33.10 23.02 5.97
N TYR A 10 -31.94 23.14 5.34
CA TYR A 10 -30.94 22.09 5.22
C TYR A 10 -29.69 22.51 5.96
N PHE A 11 -28.95 21.54 6.47
CA PHE A 11 -27.61 21.71 6.98
C PHE A 11 -26.73 20.59 6.44
N TRP A 12 -25.59 20.98 5.88
CA TRP A 12 -24.58 20.10 5.35
C TRP A 12 -23.28 20.33 6.09
N ASP A 13 -22.65 19.25 6.52
CA ASP A 13 -21.28 19.22 7.03
C ASP A 13 -20.50 18.31 6.07
N PHE A 14 -19.48 18.86 5.42
CA PHE A 14 -18.72 18.13 4.41
C PHE A 14 -17.59 17.27 4.99
N GLY A 15 -17.38 17.32 6.31
CA GLY A 15 -16.36 16.54 7.01
C GLY A 15 -14.95 17.12 6.93
N ASP A 16 -14.76 18.25 6.26
CA ASP A 16 -13.49 19.00 6.16
C ASP A 16 -13.50 20.29 7.00
N GLY A 17 -14.54 20.48 7.82
CA GLY A 17 -14.75 21.67 8.64
C GLY A 17 -15.59 22.76 7.96
N THR A 18 -15.96 22.58 6.68
CA THR A 18 -16.87 23.49 5.98
C THR A 18 -18.32 23.00 6.03
N VAL A 19 -19.27 23.95 5.92
CA VAL A 19 -20.71 23.67 6.02
C VAL A 19 -21.51 24.44 4.98
N SER A 20 -22.73 23.99 4.69
CA SER A 20 -23.70 24.71 3.83
C SER A 20 -25.14 24.59 4.32
N TYR A 21 -25.96 25.58 3.99
CA TYR A 21 -27.40 25.61 4.30
C TYR A 21 -28.28 25.56 3.04
N LEU A 22 -27.67 25.39 1.86
CA LEU A 22 -28.40 25.23 0.61
C LEU A 22 -29.07 23.86 0.55
N ALA A 23 -30.20 23.76 -0.13
CA ALA A 23 -30.87 22.48 -0.36
C ALA A 23 -30.00 21.51 -1.15
N GLU A 24 -29.30 22.04 -2.15
CA GLU A 24 -28.42 21.31 -3.07
C GLU A 24 -27.08 22.07 -3.20
N PRO A 25 -26.14 21.89 -2.27
CA PRO A 25 -24.84 22.53 -2.37
C PRO A 25 -23.89 21.77 -3.31
N GLU A 26 -22.97 22.49 -3.92
CA GLU A 26 -21.75 21.93 -4.51
C GLU A 26 -20.58 22.17 -3.55
N HIS A 27 -19.66 21.21 -3.49
CA HIS A 27 -18.47 21.30 -2.64
C HIS A 27 -17.26 20.72 -3.35
N GLN A 28 -16.10 21.36 -3.15
CA GLN A 28 -14.83 20.92 -3.71
C GLN A 28 -13.82 20.73 -2.58
N TYR A 29 -13.23 19.54 -2.53
CA TYR A 29 -12.19 19.21 -1.57
C TYR A 29 -10.82 19.64 -2.09
N GLU A 30 -10.06 20.33 -1.25
CA GLU A 30 -8.70 20.80 -1.56
C GLU A 30 -7.62 19.76 -1.32
N ALA A 31 -7.92 18.68 -0.60
CA ALA A 31 -6.95 17.63 -0.29
C ALA A 31 -7.57 16.25 -0.52
N ALA A 32 -6.72 15.28 -0.86
CA ALA A 32 -7.12 13.88 -0.85
C ALA A 32 -7.33 13.44 0.62
N GLY A 33 -8.43 12.72 0.84
CA GLY A 33 -8.80 12.24 2.16
C GLY A 33 -10.08 11.43 2.09
N ILE A 34 -10.46 10.87 3.24
CA ILE A 34 -11.74 10.18 3.41
C ILE A 34 -12.64 11.06 4.27
N TYR A 35 -13.70 11.57 3.67
CA TYR A 35 -14.61 12.53 4.31
C TYR A 35 -15.98 11.90 4.56
N THR A 36 -16.54 12.14 5.76
CA THR A 36 -17.91 11.76 6.08
C THR A 36 -18.83 12.97 5.93
N VAL A 37 -19.55 13.04 4.82
CA VAL A 37 -20.54 14.08 4.54
C VAL A 37 -21.81 13.78 5.32
N LYS A 38 -22.33 14.77 6.04
CA LYS A 38 -23.57 14.68 6.81
C LYS A 38 -24.58 15.69 6.28
N ARG A 39 -25.83 15.28 6.17
CA ARG A 39 -26.97 16.14 5.84
C ARG A 39 -28.00 16.04 6.95
N GLU A 40 -28.53 17.17 7.35
CA GLU A 40 -29.66 17.32 8.26
C GLU A 40 -30.74 18.17 7.60
N VAL A 41 -31.99 17.79 7.78
CA VAL A 41 -33.15 18.52 7.27
C VAL A 41 -34.04 18.92 8.44
N TYR A 42 -34.36 20.21 8.49
CA TYR A 42 -35.20 20.79 9.52
C TYR A 42 -36.54 21.24 8.94
N GLN A 43 -37.61 21.00 9.69
CA GLN A 43 -38.94 21.52 9.40
C GLN A 43 -39.47 22.21 10.66
N ASN A 44 -39.80 23.49 10.55
CA ASN A 44 -40.27 24.33 11.67
C ASN A 44 -39.34 24.24 12.90
N GLY A 45 -38.02 24.24 12.65
CA GLY A 45 -36.99 24.12 13.69
C GLY A 45 -36.79 22.71 14.27
N VAL A 46 -37.49 21.70 13.77
CA VAL A 46 -37.35 20.30 14.21
C VAL A 46 -36.55 19.50 13.18
N LEU A 47 -35.55 18.75 13.62
CA LEU A 47 -34.82 17.80 12.77
C LEU A 47 -35.78 16.69 12.32
N VAL A 48 -36.05 16.60 11.02
CA VAL A 48 -36.97 15.61 10.43
C VAL A 48 -36.25 14.52 9.65
N ASP A 49 -35.01 14.76 9.22
CA ASP A 49 -34.20 13.77 8.51
C ASP A 49 -32.71 14.00 8.74
N LYS A 50 -31.93 12.91 8.73
CA LYS A 50 -30.47 12.93 8.76
C LYS A 50 -29.90 11.78 7.94
N SER A 51 -28.85 12.06 7.18
CA SER A 51 -28.13 11.06 6.38
C SER A 51 -26.63 11.32 6.39
N GLU A 52 -25.83 10.27 6.22
CA GLU A 52 -24.38 10.37 6.13
C GLU A 52 -23.84 9.55 4.93
N LYS A 53 -22.74 10.01 4.33
CA LYS A 53 -22.08 9.34 3.20
C LYS A 53 -20.57 9.54 3.26
N VAL A 54 -19.82 8.45 3.08
CA VAL A 54 -18.36 8.52 2.93
C VAL A 54 -18.00 8.86 1.49
N VAL A 55 -17.10 9.83 1.33
CA VAL A 55 -16.45 10.22 0.09
C VAL A 55 -14.96 9.88 0.22
N ASP A 56 -14.50 8.97 -0.64
CA ASP A 56 -13.11 8.55 -0.70
C ASP A 56 -12.42 9.21 -1.89
N LEU A 57 -11.50 10.12 -1.60
CA LEU A 57 -10.67 10.81 -2.60
C LEU A 57 -9.22 10.28 -2.62
N VAL A 58 -8.90 9.26 -1.81
CA VAL A 58 -7.57 8.67 -1.73
C VAL A 58 -7.43 7.53 -2.74
N THR A 59 -8.37 6.59 -2.74
CA THR A 59 -8.32 5.39 -3.59
C THR A 59 -8.17 5.69 -5.08
N PRO A 60 -8.85 6.70 -5.67
CA PRO A 60 -8.68 7.07 -7.07
C PRO A 60 -7.29 7.60 -7.44
N LYS A 61 -6.50 8.04 -6.45
CA LYS A 61 -5.14 8.58 -6.67
C LYS A 61 -4.08 7.49 -6.69
N ILE A 62 -4.42 6.27 -6.29
CA ILE A 62 -3.52 5.11 -6.35
C ILE A 62 -3.55 4.54 -7.78
N VAL A 63 -2.44 4.70 -8.48
CA VAL A 63 -2.28 4.30 -9.89
C VAL A 63 -1.78 2.87 -9.99
N GLU A 64 -0.77 2.51 -9.20
CA GLU A 64 -0.14 1.19 -9.22
C GLU A 64 0.11 0.70 -7.80
N LEU A 65 -0.13 -0.59 -7.58
CA LEU A 65 0.21 -1.30 -6.36
C LEU A 65 0.53 -2.74 -6.75
N ASP A 66 1.79 -3.14 -6.59
CA ASP A 66 2.26 -4.48 -6.90
C ASP A 66 3.28 -4.93 -5.86
N ILE A 67 3.14 -6.16 -5.37
CA ILE A 67 4.15 -6.79 -4.52
C ILE A 67 5.29 -7.30 -5.41
N THR A 68 6.53 -6.93 -5.07
CA THR A 68 7.75 -7.39 -5.73
C THR A 68 8.47 -8.39 -4.84
N LEU A 69 8.64 -9.61 -5.38
CA LEU A 69 9.22 -10.75 -4.69
C LEU A 69 10.59 -11.12 -5.28
N PRO A 70 11.49 -11.74 -4.51
CA PRO A 70 12.66 -12.42 -5.03
C PRO A 70 12.28 -13.53 -6.03
N GLN A 71 13.22 -13.92 -6.90
CA GLN A 71 12.97 -14.97 -7.90
C GLN A 71 12.72 -16.34 -7.29
N SER A 72 13.33 -16.63 -6.14
CA SER A 72 13.17 -17.85 -5.37
C SER A 72 13.15 -17.50 -3.89
N ILE A 73 12.36 -18.25 -3.12
CA ILE A 73 12.25 -18.10 -1.68
C ILE A 73 12.42 -19.48 -1.06
N THR A 74 13.39 -19.61 -0.16
CA THR A 74 13.69 -20.86 0.55
C THR A 74 13.11 -20.78 1.96
N GLU A 75 12.55 -21.88 2.45
CA GLU A 75 12.18 -21.96 3.87
C GLU A 75 13.38 -21.68 4.79
N LYS A 76 13.11 -21.16 5.99
CA LYS A 76 14.09 -20.85 7.06
C LYS A 76 15.11 -19.77 6.70
N GLU A 77 15.07 -19.21 5.50
CA GLU A 77 15.89 -18.08 5.06
C GLU A 77 15.13 -16.74 5.19
N GLN A 78 15.88 -15.67 5.46
CA GLN A 78 15.32 -14.33 5.56
C GLN A 78 15.07 -13.77 4.15
N THR A 79 13.80 -13.52 3.86
CA THR A 79 13.30 -13.05 2.58
C THR A 79 12.84 -11.60 2.70
N GLN A 80 13.29 -10.74 1.80
CA GLN A 80 12.78 -9.37 1.73
C GLN A 80 11.54 -9.32 0.85
N LEU A 81 10.45 -8.78 1.38
CA LEU A 81 9.23 -8.50 0.64
C LEU A 81 9.15 -7.00 0.44
N THR A 82 8.91 -6.57 -0.79
CA THR A 82 8.83 -5.16 -1.16
C THR A 82 7.58 -4.92 -1.98
N ALA A 83 7.10 -3.67 -2.05
CA ALA A 83 6.05 -3.32 -2.99
C ALA A 83 6.38 -2.04 -3.76
N LYS A 84 5.91 -2.02 -5.00
CA LYS A 84 5.87 -0.83 -5.83
C LYS A 84 4.52 -0.15 -5.63
N PHE A 85 4.56 1.12 -5.25
CA PHE A 85 3.38 1.94 -5.03
C PHE A 85 3.53 3.26 -5.79
N ILE A 86 2.59 3.55 -6.69
CA ILE A 86 2.59 4.78 -7.47
C ILE A 86 1.26 5.50 -7.30
N THR A 87 1.34 6.80 -7.07
CA THR A 87 0.18 7.69 -6.98
C THR A 87 0.22 8.77 -8.06
N SER A 88 -0.94 9.29 -8.45
CA SER A 88 -1.05 10.39 -9.41
C SER A 88 -0.69 11.74 -8.80
N GLU A 89 -0.69 11.84 -7.47
CA GLU A 89 -0.29 13.00 -6.68
C GLU A 89 0.26 12.52 -5.33
N PRO A 90 1.06 13.32 -4.62
CA PRO A 90 1.54 12.95 -3.29
C PRO A 90 0.37 12.72 -2.33
N LEU A 91 0.33 11.54 -1.71
CA LEU A 91 -0.62 11.23 -0.64
C LEU A 91 0.13 11.19 0.69
N GLU A 92 -0.30 12.03 1.62
CA GLU A 92 0.21 12.00 2.99
C GLU A 92 -0.44 10.86 3.79
N ALA A 93 0.18 10.48 4.91
CA ALA A 93 -0.35 9.50 5.86
C ALA A 93 -0.61 8.09 5.30
N ILE A 94 0.03 7.71 4.19
CA ILE A 94 0.01 6.34 3.68
C ILE A 94 0.86 5.43 4.58
N ARG A 95 0.31 4.27 4.92
CA ARG A 95 0.97 3.21 5.70
C ARG A 95 0.73 1.84 5.06
N TYR A 96 1.62 0.90 5.36
CA TYR A 96 1.66 -0.43 4.73
C TYR A 96 1.60 -1.53 5.77
N GLN A 97 0.62 -2.42 5.69
CA GLN A 97 0.49 -3.55 6.60
C GLN A 97 0.56 -4.86 5.81
N TRP A 98 1.51 -5.71 6.20
CA TRP A 98 1.75 -7.01 5.57
C TRP A 98 1.08 -8.14 6.34
N TYR A 99 0.61 -9.12 5.59
CA TYR A 99 0.05 -10.37 6.10
C TYR A 99 0.59 -11.55 5.30
N VAL A 100 0.71 -12.69 5.97
CA VAL A 100 0.93 -14.00 5.35
C VAL A 100 -0.20 -14.91 5.83
N ASP A 101 -0.97 -15.47 4.92
CA ASP A 101 -2.14 -16.30 5.21
C ASP A 101 -3.08 -15.64 6.24
N GLU A 102 -3.44 -14.38 5.98
CA GLU A 102 -4.29 -13.53 6.85
C GLU A 102 -3.68 -13.16 8.22
N GLN A 103 -2.50 -13.70 8.56
CA GLN A 103 -1.80 -13.37 9.80
C GLN A 103 -0.94 -12.12 9.63
N SER A 104 -1.17 -11.12 10.49
CA SER A 104 -0.39 -9.88 10.47
C SER A 104 1.09 -10.14 10.82
N LEU A 105 1.99 -9.54 10.03
CA LEU A 105 3.43 -9.60 10.25
C LEU A 105 3.98 -8.45 11.12
N GLY A 106 3.13 -7.58 11.66
CA GLY A 106 3.56 -6.50 12.55
C GLY A 106 2.62 -5.30 12.55
N ASP A 107 3.15 -4.12 12.88
CA ASP A 107 2.45 -2.85 12.75
C ASP A 107 2.60 -2.26 11.34
N ALA A 108 1.72 -1.32 10.98
CA ALA A 108 1.77 -0.69 9.68
C ALA A 108 3.05 0.17 9.55
N LEU A 109 3.66 0.23 8.38
CA LEU A 109 4.97 0.85 8.14
C LEU A 109 4.86 2.06 7.20
N SER A 110 5.84 2.96 7.24
CA SER A 110 5.92 4.10 6.29
C SER A 110 6.50 3.70 4.94
N ASP A 111 7.32 2.65 4.92
CA ASP A 111 7.90 2.08 3.71
C ASP A 111 7.32 0.67 3.48
N PRO A 112 7.03 0.28 2.23
CA PRO A 112 6.45 -1.03 1.93
C PRO A 112 7.56 -2.09 1.81
N VAL A 113 8.40 -2.19 2.84
CA VAL A 113 9.53 -3.14 2.86
C VAL A 113 9.57 -3.84 4.21
N ILE A 114 9.59 -5.17 4.19
CA ILE A 114 9.78 -6.02 5.37
C ILE A 114 10.73 -7.17 5.08
N THR A 115 11.22 -7.80 6.14
CA THR A 115 11.86 -9.12 6.04
C THR A 115 11.03 -10.15 6.79
N HIS A 116 10.84 -11.32 6.19
CA HIS A 116 10.10 -12.44 6.77
C HIS A 116 10.87 -13.75 6.57
N VAL A 117 10.65 -14.72 7.46
CA VAL A 117 11.19 -16.08 7.36
C VAL A 117 10.01 -17.04 7.32
N PHE A 118 9.86 -17.74 6.21
CA PHE A 118 8.85 -18.80 6.07
C PHE A 118 9.37 -20.07 6.72
N SER A 119 8.65 -20.63 7.71
CA SER A 119 9.15 -21.76 8.49
C SER A 119 9.21 -23.07 7.71
N ASP A 120 8.28 -23.25 6.78
CA ASP A 120 8.06 -24.47 6.02
C ASP A 120 7.93 -24.13 4.51
N ALA A 121 8.25 -25.07 3.65
CA ALA A 121 7.95 -24.98 2.22
C ALA A 121 6.45 -25.11 1.95
N GLY A 122 5.98 -24.45 0.90
CA GLY A 122 4.56 -24.42 0.57
C GLY A 122 4.15 -23.26 -0.31
N THR A 123 2.83 -23.07 -0.45
CA THR A 123 2.26 -21.89 -1.09
C THR A 123 1.57 -21.03 -0.04
N TYR A 124 1.96 -19.77 0.02
CA TYR A 124 1.47 -18.77 0.97
C TYR A 124 0.76 -17.65 0.22
N VAL A 125 -0.27 -17.07 0.81
CA VAL A 125 -0.88 -15.83 0.32
C VAL A 125 -0.24 -14.66 1.05
N VAL A 126 0.52 -13.85 0.31
CA VAL A 126 1.06 -12.59 0.85
C VAL A 126 0.10 -11.47 0.48
N THR A 127 -0.41 -10.79 1.50
CA THR A 127 -1.33 -9.65 1.35
C THR A 127 -0.64 -8.38 1.83
N LEU A 128 -0.76 -7.32 1.03
CA LEU A 128 -0.37 -5.95 1.40
C LEU A 128 -1.60 -5.06 1.45
N ASN A 129 -1.90 -4.55 2.64
CA ASN A 129 -2.89 -3.49 2.83
C ASN A 129 -2.20 -2.13 2.82
N VAL A 130 -2.70 -1.24 1.97
CA VAL A 130 -2.35 0.19 1.97
C VAL A 130 -3.41 0.93 2.76
N LEU A 131 -2.97 1.61 3.81
CA LEU A 131 -3.82 2.37 4.72
C LEU A 131 -3.61 3.86 4.53
N TRP A 132 -4.68 4.64 4.61
CA TRP A 132 -4.64 6.08 4.79
C TRP A 132 -5.19 6.42 6.17
N GLU A 133 -4.35 7.06 6.98
CA GLU A 133 -4.53 7.33 8.42
C GLU A 133 -4.74 6.10 9.31
N GLN A 134 -5.73 5.25 9.03
CA GLN A 134 -5.97 3.89 9.57
C GLN A 134 -6.96 3.08 8.70
N THR A 135 -7.49 3.67 7.63
CA THR A 135 -8.48 3.03 6.77
C THR A 135 -7.77 2.32 5.62
N THR A 136 -8.08 1.04 5.40
CA THR A 136 -7.56 0.35 4.22
C THR A 136 -8.20 0.93 2.96
N VAL A 137 -7.38 1.57 2.13
CA VAL A 137 -7.78 2.17 0.85
C VAL A 137 -7.50 1.25 -0.33
N ARG A 138 -6.54 0.34 -0.18
CA ARG A 138 -6.28 -0.71 -1.16
C ARG A 138 -5.70 -1.96 -0.52
N SER A 139 -5.99 -3.10 -1.12
CA SER A 139 -5.38 -4.38 -0.78
C SER A 139 -4.88 -5.04 -2.06
N PHE A 140 -3.75 -5.73 -1.97
CA PHE A 140 -3.18 -6.52 -3.05
C PHE A 140 -2.66 -7.84 -2.50
N GLU A 141 -2.90 -8.93 -3.23
CA GLU A 141 -2.58 -10.29 -2.81
C GLU A 141 -1.79 -10.99 -3.91
N VAL A 142 -0.79 -11.77 -3.50
CA VAL A 142 0.00 -12.60 -4.41
C VAL A 142 0.27 -13.96 -3.76
N ASN A 143 0.15 -15.02 -4.56
CA ASN A 143 0.58 -16.35 -4.14
C ASN A 143 2.09 -16.46 -4.25
N VAL A 144 2.73 -16.92 -3.18
CA VAL A 144 4.17 -17.08 -3.08
C VAL A 144 4.48 -18.55 -2.85
N VAL A 145 5.35 -19.12 -3.68
CA VAL A 145 5.85 -20.48 -3.50
C VAL A 145 7.18 -20.41 -2.76
N VAL A 146 7.25 -21.12 -1.64
CA VAL A 146 8.45 -21.30 -0.82
C VAL A 146 8.96 -22.71 -1.06
N GLU A 147 10.23 -22.80 -1.44
CA GLU A 147 10.92 -24.06 -1.73
C GLU A 147 11.57 -24.62 -0.47
N GLU A 148 11.67 -25.95 -0.40
CA GLU A 148 12.41 -26.62 0.68
C GLU A 148 13.89 -26.23 0.60
N GLN A 149 14.53 -26.12 1.76
CA GLN A 149 15.96 -25.93 1.80
C GLN A 149 16.63 -27.19 1.26
N ASN A 150 17.40 -27.05 0.17
CA ASN A 150 18.20 -28.14 -0.37
C ASN A 150 19.33 -28.46 0.61
N ASP A 151 19.09 -29.39 1.53
CA ASP A 151 20.12 -29.92 2.42
C ASP A 151 21.02 -30.88 1.62
N ASN A 152 21.88 -30.32 0.77
CA ASN A 152 22.96 -31.09 0.16
C ASN A 152 24.10 -31.25 1.17
N THR A 153 23.79 -31.77 2.36
CA THR A 153 24.78 -32.38 3.24
C THR A 153 24.69 -33.89 3.09
N ASP A 154 25.31 -34.41 2.04
CA ASP A 154 25.86 -35.76 2.07
C ASP A 154 27.33 -35.65 2.51
N PRO A 155 27.68 -35.93 3.78
CA PRO A 155 29.07 -36.05 4.20
C PRO A 155 29.61 -37.48 4.05
N ASP A 156 28.92 -38.43 3.39
CA ASP A 156 29.43 -39.79 3.22
C ASP A 156 30.20 -39.97 1.91
N ASN A 157 31.33 -39.26 1.81
CA ASN A 157 32.44 -39.80 1.05
C ASN A 157 33.46 -40.35 2.05
N GLY A 158 33.14 -41.52 2.61
CA GLY A 158 34.01 -42.37 3.42
C GLY A 158 35.24 -42.91 2.67
N GLY A 159 36.02 -42.02 2.05
CA GLY A 159 37.36 -42.30 1.52
C GLY A 159 38.37 -42.33 2.64
N LYS A 160 38.58 -43.50 3.24
CA LYS A 160 39.77 -43.78 4.07
C LYS A 160 41.03 -43.49 3.25
N ASP A 161 41.77 -42.48 3.66
CA ASP A 161 43.19 -42.34 3.39
C ASP A 161 43.96 -43.46 4.10
N PRO A 162 44.92 -44.09 3.42
CA PRO A 162 46.26 -44.13 3.98
C PRO A 162 47.32 -43.80 2.92
N GLY A 163 48.08 -42.74 3.21
CA GLY A 163 49.07 -42.17 2.30
C GLY A 163 50.31 -43.02 2.02
N ASP A 164 51.13 -42.51 1.10
CA ASP A 164 52.58 -42.70 1.08
C ASP A 164 53.23 -41.53 0.33
N GLY A 165 54.41 -41.14 0.80
CA GLY A 165 55.11 -39.90 0.45
C GLY A 165 55.88 -39.92 -0.87
N GLY A 166 56.36 -38.73 -1.23
CA GLY A 166 57.26 -38.53 -2.36
C GLY A 166 57.67 -37.06 -2.49
N THR A 167 58.97 -36.82 -2.39
CA THR A 167 59.69 -35.53 -2.31
C THR A 167 59.95 -34.84 -3.66
N ASP A 168 59.79 -33.51 -3.70
CA ASP A 168 60.68 -32.46 -4.30
C ASP A 168 60.93 -32.40 -5.85
N PRO A 169 61.54 -31.33 -6.44
CA PRO A 169 60.87 -30.11 -6.96
C PRO A 169 61.30 -29.69 -8.40
N GLY A 170 60.68 -28.61 -8.92
CA GLY A 170 61.14 -27.83 -10.08
C GLY A 170 59.97 -27.42 -10.99
N ASP A 171 59.92 -26.29 -11.69
CA ASP A 171 60.84 -25.18 -11.95
C ASP A 171 60.03 -24.10 -12.71
N GLY A 172 60.30 -22.82 -12.41
CA GLY A 172 60.47 -21.75 -13.41
C GLY A 172 59.29 -21.20 -14.25
N GLY A 173 59.07 -19.88 -14.16
CA GLY A 173 58.64 -19.04 -15.31
C GLY A 173 57.49 -18.07 -15.04
N THR A 174 57.76 -16.87 -14.49
CA THR A 174 57.68 -15.52 -15.13
C THR A 174 56.27 -14.92 -15.41
N ASP A 175 55.82 -14.03 -14.50
CA ASP A 175 55.46 -12.57 -14.60
C ASP A 175 55.05 -11.93 -15.96
N PRO A 176 54.44 -10.71 -16.02
CA PRO A 176 53.37 -10.02 -15.24
C PRO A 176 52.34 -9.25 -16.15
N ASP A 177 51.57 -8.32 -15.55
CA ASP A 177 50.76 -7.21 -16.11
C ASP A 177 49.35 -7.55 -16.63
N ASP A 178 48.29 -6.75 -16.46
CA ASP A 178 48.12 -5.36 -16.01
C ASP A 178 46.61 -5.20 -15.64
N GLY A 179 46.21 -4.41 -14.64
CA GLY A 179 45.65 -3.09 -14.95
C GLY A 179 44.22 -2.88 -14.39
N LYS A 180 44.03 -1.75 -13.70
CA LYS A 180 42.88 -1.34 -12.86
C LYS A 180 41.67 -0.76 -13.63
N SER A 181 40.56 -0.56 -12.89
CA SER A 181 39.82 0.72 -12.72
C SER A 181 38.38 0.87 -13.28
N GLU A 182 37.41 0.79 -12.36
CA GLU A 182 36.25 1.66 -12.05
C GLU A 182 35.57 2.66 -13.03
N THR A 183 34.22 2.48 -13.16
CA THR A 183 33.06 3.45 -13.11
C THR A 183 32.90 4.55 -14.21
N PRO A 184 31.75 5.30 -14.34
CA PRO A 184 30.53 5.40 -13.52
C PRO A 184 29.14 5.53 -14.23
N ASN A 185 28.13 5.49 -13.35
CA ASN A 185 26.70 5.85 -13.41
C ASN A 185 26.33 7.15 -14.17
N LYS A 186 25.09 7.22 -14.73
CA LYS A 186 24.41 8.50 -15.00
C LYS A 186 22.87 8.38 -15.07
N SER A 187 22.20 9.08 -14.15
CA SER A 187 20.76 9.42 -14.14
C SER A 187 20.40 10.52 -15.16
N PRO A 188 19.09 10.68 -15.46
CA PRO A 188 18.40 11.97 -15.23
C PRO A 188 16.99 11.74 -14.63
N ASP A 189 16.47 12.46 -13.65
CA ASP A 189 16.21 13.89 -13.40
C ASP A 189 15.01 14.52 -14.15
N GLN A 190 14.03 14.93 -13.32
CA GLN A 190 12.87 15.87 -13.40
C GLN A 190 11.80 15.81 -14.51
N SER A 191 10.52 15.92 -14.16
CA SER A 191 9.85 17.20 -13.81
C SER A 191 8.32 17.07 -13.72
N ASP A 192 7.77 18.01 -12.95
CA ASP A 192 6.41 18.19 -12.45
C ASP A 192 5.26 18.20 -13.46
N GLY A 193 4.07 17.80 -12.99
CA GLY A 193 2.78 18.06 -13.64
C GLY A 193 1.66 18.18 -12.60
N GLY A 194 1.11 19.40 -12.45
CA GLY A 194 0.09 19.74 -11.46
C GLY A 194 -1.23 18.97 -11.61
N GLY A 195 -1.75 18.51 -10.47
CA GLY A 195 -2.98 17.73 -10.36
C GLY A 195 -4.25 18.54 -10.63
N SER A 196 -5.11 17.96 -11.46
CA SER A 196 -6.50 18.39 -11.66
C SER A 196 -7.33 18.02 -10.43
N TRP A 197 -7.81 19.01 -9.69
CA TRP A 197 -8.70 18.79 -8.54
C TRP A 197 -10.06 18.27 -9.01
N GLY A 198 -10.48 17.14 -8.44
CA GLY A 198 -11.77 16.53 -8.76
C GLY A 198 -12.91 17.35 -8.17
N ILE A 199 -13.72 17.94 -9.04
CA ILE A 199 -15.01 18.54 -8.63
C ILE A 199 -15.97 17.38 -8.39
N VAL A 200 -16.44 17.21 -7.16
CA VAL A 200 -17.53 16.27 -6.87
C VAL A 200 -18.84 17.06 -6.89
N SER A 201 -19.51 17.09 -8.03
CA SER A 201 -20.91 17.52 -8.06
C SER A 201 -21.76 16.48 -7.32
N LEU A 202 -22.30 16.85 -6.15
CA LEU A 202 -23.23 16.00 -5.39
C LEU A 202 -24.54 15.71 -6.13
N LEU A 203 -24.76 16.31 -7.31
CA LEU A 203 -25.88 16.06 -8.22
C LEU A 203 -26.10 14.57 -8.55
N GLY A 204 -25.08 13.71 -8.48
CA GLY A 204 -25.18 12.29 -8.81
C GLY A 204 -25.32 11.33 -7.62
N LEU A 205 -24.87 11.70 -6.42
CA LEU A 205 -24.68 10.75 -5.32
C LEU A 205 -25.86 10.62 -4.35
N LEU A 206 -26.89 11.46 -4.48
CA LEU A 206 -28.09 11.42 -3.62
C LEU A 206 -29.40 11.07 -4.34
N PHE A 207 -29.38 10.82 -5.66
CA PHE A 207 -30.60 10.39 -6.37
C PHE A 207 -30.91 8.89 -6.25
N LEU A 208 -30.04 8.08 -5.63
CA LEU A 208 -30.34 6.65 -5.42
C LEU A 208 -31.16 6.34 -4.15
N ALA A 209 -31.42 7.31 -3.28
CA ALA A 209 -32.18 7.09 -2.04
C ALA A 209 -33.68 7.42 -2.12
N ILE A 210 -34.18 8.01 -3.21
CA ILE A 210 -35.60 8.41 -3.33
C ILE A 210 -36.31 7.70 -4.50
N ARG A 211 -36.08 6.40 -4.67
CA ARG A 211 -37.00 5.58 -5.47
C ARG A 211 -37.12 4.14 -5.00
N ARG A 212 -37.49 3.95 -3.72
CA ARG A 212 -38.32 2.82 -3.28
C ARG A 212 -38.76 3.00 -1.83
N ARG A 213 -39.94 3.58 -1.66
CA ARG A 213 -41.07 2.91 -0.99
C ARG A 213 -42.34 3.58 -1.50
N ARG A 214 -43.18 2.74 -2.13
CA ARG A 214 -44.60 3.03 -2.38
C ARG A 214 -45.31 3.17 -1.05
#